data_AF-A0A2I4GWQ2-F1
#
_entry.id   AF-A0A2I4GWQ2-F1
#
_cell.length_a   1.000
_cell.length_b   1.000
_cell.length_c   1.000
_cell.angle_alpha   90.00
_cell.angle_beta   90.00
_cell.angle_gamma   90.00
#
_symmetry.space_group_name_H-M   'P 1'
#
loop_
_entity.id
_entity.type
_entity.pdbx_description
1 polymer ?
#
loop_
_entity_poly.entity_id
_entity_poly.type
_entity_poly.pdbx_seq_one_letter_code
_entity_poly.pdbx_strand_id
1 'polypeptide(L)'
;MLSVFKASVHRCNATVTFNANDQKPFYPVTVNDKDLHEHFQKVEGNMLGGHNVLEMQPMMGAEDFSIYAEVIPGYLVYIGMKNETKGKFKRGHSPYFMVNEDALPYGAALHASVVTKYLLENKPKPNLPKAVSFRDEL
;
A
#
# COMPACT_ATOMS: atom_id res chain seq x y z
N MET A 1 18.45 0.62 23.01
CA MET A 1 19.37 -0.13 23.90
C MET A 1 20.86 0.18 23.65
N LEU A 2 21.30 0.47 22.41
CA LEU A 2 22.70 0.83 22.09
C LEU A 2 23.18 2.21 22.59
N SER A 3 22.28 3.18 22.80
CA SER A 3 22.65 4.58 23.12
C SER A 3 23.12 4.81 24.56
N VAL A 4 22.51 4.13 25.53
CA VAL A 4 22.78 4.35 26.96
C VAL A 4 24.17 3.84 27.36
N PHE A 5 24.57 2.66 26.87
CA PHE A 5 25.91 2.10 27.11
C PHE A 5 27.02 2.98 26.52
N LYS A 6 26.78 3.59 25.35
CA LYS A 6 27.77 4.46 24.71
C LYS A 6 27.98 5.75 25.50
N ALA A 7 26.92 6.35 26.05
CA ALA A 7 27.01 7.54 26.89
C ALA A 7 27.82 7.29 28.18
N SER A 8 27.63 6.12 28.82
CA SER A 8 28.35 5.73 30.03
C SER A 8 29.87 5.57 29.79
N VAL A 9 30.27 4.99 28.67
CA VAL A 9 31.70 4.83 28.31
C VAL A 9 32.38 6.20 28.11
N HIS A 10 31.65 7.16 27.56
CA HIS A 10 32.16 8.52 27.30
C HIS A 10 31.97 9.50 28.47
N ARG A 11 31.50 9.04 29.64
CA ARG A 11 31.18 9.90 30.80
C ARG A 11 30.22 11.05 30.47
N CYS A 12 29.32 10.84 29.50
CA CYS A 12 28.29 11.80 29.13
C CYS A 12 26.96 11.37 29.74
N ASN A 13 26.13 12.35 30.12
CA ASN A 13 24.71 12.11 30.32
C ASN A 13 23.98 12.28 28.99
N ALA A 14 23.09 11.34 28.67
CA ALA A 14 22.19 11.43 27.54
C ALA A 14 20.75 11.23 28.03
N THR A 15 19.88 12.18 27.73
CA THR A 15 18.44 12.04 27.95
C THR A 15 17.82 11.59 26.64
N VAL A 16 17.06 10.50 26.67
CA VAL A 16 16.29 10.03 25.52
C VAL A 16 14.82 10.20 25.85
N THR A 17 14.15 11.08 25.11
CA THR A 17 12.70 11.23 25.20
C THR A 17 12.07 10.34 24.14
N PHE A 18 11.37 9.30 24.58
CA PHE A 18 10.49 8.53 23.72
C PHE A 18 9.10 9.13 23.87
N ASN A 19 8.52 9.65 22.78
CA ASN A 19 7.15 10.14 22.76
C ASN A 19 6.14 8.96 22.72
N ALA A 20 6.37 7.94 23.54
CA ALA A 20 5.71 6.64 23.44
C ALA A 20 4.29 6.63 24.04
N ASN A 21 3.92 7.64 24.84
CA ASN A 21 2.72 7.55 25.65
C ASN A 21 1.50 8.30 25.11
N ASP A 22 1.61 9.26 24.17
CA ASP A 22 0.44 10.04 23.71
C ASP A 22 0.54 10.61 22.28
N GLN A 23 1.66 10.44 21.57
CA GLN A 23 1.80 10.92 20.20
C GLN A 23 1.89 9.75 19.22
N LYS A 24 0.91 9.72 18.31
CA LYS A 24 0.95 8.88 17.12
C LYS A 24 2.29 9.12 16.40
N PRO A 25 2.99 8.05 15.93
CA PRO A 25 4.20 8.23 15.15
C PRO A 25 3.91 9.13 13.93
N PHE A 26 4.90 9.92 13.50
CA PHE A 26 4.76 10.80 12.33
C PHE A 26 4.24 10.05 11.10
N TYR A 27 4.73 8.82 10.91
CA TYR A 27 4.20 7.87 9.94
C TYR A 27 3.85 6.58 10.66
N PRO A 28 2.57 6.21 10.72
CA PRO A 28 2.15 4.90 11.19
C PRO A 28 2.66 3.79 10.26
N VAL A 29 2.48 2.54 10.69
CA VAL A 29 2.81 1.39 9.84
C VAL A 29 1.79 1.34 8.70
N THR A 30 2.28 1.28 7.45
CA THR A 30 1.41 1.00 6.30
C THR A 30 0.94 -0.45 6.36
N VAL A 31 -0.33 -0.65 6.69
CA VAL A 31 -0.98 -1.97 6.70
C VAL A 31 -1.84 -2.10 5.46
N ASN A 32 -1.56 -3.12 4.65
CA ASN A 32 -2.39 -3.48 3.51
C ASN A 32 -3.62 -4.25 4.01
N ASP A 33 -4.81 -3.80 3.60
CA ASP A 33 -6.07 -4.47 3.90
C ASP A 33 -6.11 -5.89 3.30
N LYS A 34 -6.63 -6.85 4.06
CA LYS A 34 -6.63 -8.27 3.70
C LYS A 34 -7.56 -8.56 2.51
N ASP A 35 -8.73 -7.95 2.48
CA ASP A 35 -9.71 -8.20 1.41
C ASP A 35 -9.23 -7.54 0.10
N LEU A 36 -8.62 -6.36 0.20
CA LEU A 36 -7.96 -5.72 -0.94
C LEU A 36 -6.73 -6.51 -1.43
N HIS A 37 -5.98 -7.15 -0.53
CA HIS A 37 -4.88 -8.04 -0.90
C HIS A 37 -5.35 -9.23 -1.72
N GLU A 38 -6.40 -9.92 -1.25
CA GLU A 38 -6.98 -11.07 -1.95
C GLU A 38 -7.54 -10.67 -3.32
N HIS A 39 -8.22 -9.52 -3.39
CA HIS A 39 -8.71 -8.93 -4.63
C HIS A 39 -7.56 -8.64 -5.61
N PHE A 40 -6.50 -7.99 -5.11
CA PHE A 40 -5.33 -7.66 -5.92
C PHE A 40 -4.65 -8.92 -6.47
N GLN A 41 -4.38 -9.93 -5.63
CA GLN A 41 -3.76 -11.19 -6.07
C GLN A 41 -4.59 -11.88 -7.15
N LYS A 42 -5.92 -11.90 -7.00
CA LYS A 42 -6.83 -12.47 -8.01
C LYS A 42 -6.77 -11.70 -9.32
N VAL A 43 -6.85 -10.37 -9.28
CA VAL A 43 -6.94 -9.54 -10.49
C VAL A 43 -5.61 -9.53 -11.24
N GLU A 44 -4.51 -9.20 -10.54
CA GLU A 44 -3.20 -9.05 -11.16
C GLU A 44 -2.53 -10.39 -11.43
N GLY A 45 -2.80 -11.42 -10.63
CA GLY A 45 -2.35 -12.78 -10.93
C GLY A 45 -2.92 -13.31 -12.25
N ASN A 46 -4.15 -12.90 -12.60
CA ASN A 46 -4.75 -13.21 -13.90
C ASN A 46 -4.19 -12.33 -15.04
N MET A 47 -3.87 -11.06 -14.78
CA MET A 47 -3.39 -10.14 -15.81
C MET A 47 -1.91 -10.35 -16.15
N LEU A 48 -1.06 -10.47 -15.13
CA LEU A 48 0.39 -10.55 -15.26
C LEU A 48 0.91 -11.99 -15.21
N GLY A 49 0.07 -12.94 -14.80
CA GLY A 49 0.46 -14.31 -14.47
C GLY A 49 0.97 -14.41 -13.04
N GLY A 50 0.54 -15.43 -12.30
CA GLY A 50 0.80 -15.55 -10.85
C GLY A 50 2.28 -15.56 -10.43
N HIS A 51 3.21 -15.90 -11.32
CA HIS A 51 4.65 -15.86 -11.05
C HIS A 51 5.26 -14.43 -11.07
N ASN A 52 4.53 -13.46 -11.61
CA ASN A 52 4.93 -12.06 -11.69
C ASN A 52 4.34 -11.20 -10.56
N VAL A 53 3.46 -11.78 -9.73
CA VAL A 53 2.96 -11.17 -8.50
C VAL A 53 3.68 -11.83 -7.34
N LEU A 54 4.59 -11.09 -6.71
CA LEU A 54 5.47 -11.62 -5.67
C LEU A 54 5.08 -11.07 -4.31
N GLU A 55 5.08 -11.95 -3.30
CA GLU A 55 4.88 -11.54 -1.92
C GLU A 55 6.10 -10.75 -1.43
N MET A 56 5.85 -9.56 -0.91
CA MET A 56 6.91 -8.67 -0.46
C MET A 56 7.17 -8.81 1.04
N GLN A 57 8.45 -8.84 1.42
CA GLN A 57 8.81 -8.78 2.83
C GLN A 57 8.56 -7.38 3.40
N PRO A 58 8.17 -7.25 4.69
CA PRO A 58 8.02 -5.96 5.33
C PRO A 58 9.27 -5.09 5.20
N MET A 59 9.07 -3.79 4.97
CA MET A 59 10.15 -2.82 4.84
C MET A 59 10.12 -1.80 5.99
N MET A 60 11.30 -1.32 6.37
CA MET A 60 11.47 -0.29 7.40
C MET A 60 11.41 1.15 6.85
N GLY A 61 10.94 1.32 5.60
CA GLY A 61 10.73 2.65 5.00
C GLY A 61 9.52 3.32 5.63
N ALA A 62 9.55 4.66 5.72
CA ALA A 62 8.40 5.45 6.11
C ALA A 62 7.65 5.92 4.85
N GLU A 63 6.33 5.81 4.87
CA GLU A 63 5.45 6.14 3.75
C GLU A 63 4.18 6.81 4.30
N ASP A 64 3.80 7.96 3.75
CA ASP A 64 2.68 8.75 4.27
C ASP A 64 1.31 8.19 3.84
N PHE A 65 1.30 7.27 2.87
CA PHE A 65 0.12 6.46 2.52
C PHE A 65 -0.50 5.76 3.74
N SER A 66 0.33 5.43 4.74
CA SER A 66 -0.09 4.87 6.03
C SER A 66 -1.21 5.68 6.69
N ILE A 67 -1.22 7.01 6.55
CA ILE A 67 -2.21 7.91 7.14
C ILE A 67 -3.60 7.65 6.54
N TYR A 68 -3.69 7.37 5.24
CA TYR A 68 -4.95 7.00 4.59
C TYR A 68 -5.38 5.58 4.98
N ALA A 69 -4.44 4.64 5.00
CA ALA A 69 -4.71 3.23 5.28
C ALA A 69 -5.19 2.97 6.72
N GLU A 70 -4.98 3.89 7.65
CA GLU A 70 -5.55 3.80 9.00
C GLU A 70 -7.02 4.21 9.09
N VAL A 71 -7.52 4.97 8.11
CA VAL A 71 -8.89 5.53 8.14
C VAL A 71 -9.83 4.70 7.26
N ILE A 72 -9.35 4.23 6.12
CA ILE A 72 -10.10 3.42 5.16
C ILE A 72 -9.25 2.24 4.70
N PRO A 73 -9.87 1.12 4.26
CA PRO A 73 -9.14 0.02 3.63
C PRO A 73 -8.22 0.54 2.53
N GLY A 74 -6.92 0.39 2.74
CA GLY A 74 -5.87 0.85 1.83
C GLY A 74 -5.01 -0.31 1.37
N TYR A 75 -4.46 -0.20 0.15
CA TYR A 75 -3.58 -1.22 -0.39
C TYR A 75 -2.48 -0.58 -1.24
N LEU A 76 -1.24 -0.68 -0.76
CA LEU A 76 -0.03 -0.15 -1.37
C LEU A 76 0.80 -1.30 -1.96
N VAL A 77 1.31 -1.09 -3.18
CA VAL A 77 2.12 -2.08 -3.91
C VAL A 77 3.38 -1.44 -4.48
N TYR A 78 4.37 -2.28 -4.75
CA TYR A 78 5.56 -1.89 -5.50
C TYR A 78 5.53 -2.52 -6.89
N ILE A 79 5.94 -1.73 -7.89
CA ILE A 79 6.11 -2.20 -9.26
C ILE A 79 7.60 -2.48 -9.48
N GLY A 80 7.91 -3.70 -9.91
CA GLY A 80 9.28 -4.12 -10.20
C GLY A 80 9.87 -3.35 -11.38
N MET A 81 11.07 -2.80 -11.20
CA MET A 81 11.80 -2.05 -12.24
C MET A 81 13.01 -2.82 -12.78
N LYS A 82 13.20 -4.09 -12.40
CA LYS A 82 14.34 -4.90 -12.84
C LYS A 82 14.33 -5.00 -14.36
N ASN A 83 15.48 -4.75 -14.98
CA ASN A 83 15.70 -4.98 -16.41
C ASN A 83 17.09 -5.61 -16.57
N GLU A 84 17.16 -6.76 -17.25
CA GLU A 84 18.41 -7.51 -17.38
C GLU A 84 19.37 -6.89 -18.40
N THR A 85 18.85 -6.10 -19.36
CA THR A 85 19.66 -5.45 -20.39
C THR A 85 20.20 -4.09 -19.94
N LYS A 86 19.46 -3.37 -19.07
CA LYS A 86 19.83 -2.03 -18.56
C LYS A 86 20.67 -2.07 -17.26
N GLY A 87 21.04 -3.27 -16.79
CA GLY A 87 21.82 -3.45 -15.57
C GLY A 87 21.03 -3.14 -14.28
N LYS A 88 21.75 -3.05 -13.16
CA LYS A 88 21.13 -2.89 -11.83
C LYS A 88 20.80 -1.42 -11.54
N PHE A 89 19.51 -1.13 -11.43
CA PHE A 89 19.00 0.16 -10.97
C PHE A 89 19.44 0.46 -9.52
N LYS A 90 19.72 1.74 -9.25
CA LYS A 90 20.03 2.23 -7.91
C LYS A 90 18.76 2.40 -7.10
N ARG A 91 18.87 2.30 -5.77
CA ARG A 91 17.74 2.44 -4.84
C ARG A 91 17.18 3.87 -4.87
N GLY A 92 15.94 4.02 -4.42
CA GLY A 92 15.36 5.32 -4.13
C GLY A 92 16.27 6.13 -3.21
N HIS A 93 16.25 7.47 -3.38
CA HIS A 93 17.14 8.43 -2.73
C HIS A 93 18.61 8.45 -3.20
N SER A 94 19.03 7.59 -4.14
CA SER A 94 20.34 7.75 -4.78
C SER A 94 20.33 8.91 -5.79
N PRO A 95 21.39 9.72 -5.90
CA PRO A 95 21.50 10.72 -6.98
C PRO A 95 21.63 10.09 -8.38
N TYR A 96 21.88 8.79 -8.44
CA TYR A 96 21.94 8.00 -9.67
C TYR A 96 20.69 7.14 -9.88
N PHE A 97 19.60 7.45 -9.17
CA PHE A 97 18.32 6.79 -9.37
C PHE A 97 17.84 7.03 -10.80
N MET A 98 17.34 5.96 -11.44
CA MET A 98 16.78 5.99 -12.77
C MET A 98 15.50 5.18 -12.79
N VAL A 99 14.57 5.54 -13.66
CA VAL A 99 13.32 4.81 -13.85
C VAL A 99 13.43 3.89 -15.05
N ASN A 100 13.01 2.63 -14.89
CA ASN A 100 12.74 1.76 -16.04
C ASN A 100 11.37 2.13 -16.61
N GLU A 101 11.34 2.97 -17.65
CA GLU A 101 10.08 3.44 -18.25
C GLU A 101 9.25 2.31 -18.88
N ASP A 102 9.89 1.18 -19.21
CA ASP A 102 9.21 -0.02 -19.69
C ASP A 102 8.22 -0.60 -18.64
N ALA A 103 8.36 -0.22 -17.36
CA ALA A 103 7.46 -0.62 -16.27
C ALA A 103 6.19 0.26 -16.19
N LEU A 104 6.18 1.46 -16.79
CA LEU A 104 5.07 2.40 -16.67
C LEU A 104 3.75 1.85 -17.24
N PRO A 105 3.71 1.17 -18.41
CA PRO A 105 2.47 0.58 -18.92
C PRO A 105 1.86 -0.46 -17.97
N TYR A 106 2.70 -1.25 -17.29
CA TYR A 106 2.24 -2.22 -16.30
C TYR A 106 1.61 -1.53 -15.10
N GLY A 107 2.23 -0.46 -14.60
CA GLY A 107 1.67 0.34 -13.52
C GLY A 107 0.31 0.94 -13.86
N ALA A 108 0.18 1.51 -15.06
CA ALA A 108 -1.09 2.07 -15.53
C ALA A 108 -2.17 0.98 -15.68
N ALA A 109 -1.83 -0.14 -16.32
CA ALA A 109 -2.73 -1.27 -16.48
C ALA A 109 -3.19 -1.82 -15.13
N LEU A 110 -2.28 -2.03 -14.19
CA LEU A 110 -2.55 -2.55 -12.84
C LEU A 110 -3.56 -1.67 -12.10
N HIS A 111 -3.36 -0.35 -12.08
CA HIS A 111 -4.30 0.55 -11.42
C HIS A 111 -5.69 0.51 -12.06
N ALA A 112 -5.76 0.58 -13.40
CA ALA A 112 -7.03 0.55 -14.12
C ALA A 112 -7.76 -0.80 -13.93
N SER A 113 -7.02 -1.88 -13.97
CA SER A 113 -7.45 -3.27 -13.79
C SER A 113 -8.09 -3.50 -12.43
N VAL A 114 -7.35 -3.19 -11.35
CA VAL A 114 -7.80 -3.39 -9.96
C VAL A 114 -9.08 -2.59 -9.68
N VAL A 115 -9.09 -1.31 -10.04
CA VAL A 115 -10.24 -0.42 -9.81
C VAL A 115 -11.45 -0.86 -10.61
N THR A 116 -11.27 -1.17 -11.90
CA THR A 116 -12.39 -1.61 -12.76
C THR A 116 -13.01 -2.90 -12.21
N LYS A 117 -12.20 -3.88 -11.84
CA LYS A 117 -12.70 -5.14 -11.28
C LYS A 117 -13.39 -4.93 -9.94
N TYR A 118 -12.80 -4.12 -9.06
CA TYR A 118 -13.39 -3.80 -7.75
C TYR A 118 -14.79 -3.18 -7.90
N LEU A 119 -14.95 -2.20 -8.78
CA LEU A 119 -16.24 -1.52 -9.01
C LEU A 119 -17.27 -2.44 -9.67
N LEU A 120 -16.85 -3.33 -10.57
CA LEU A 120 -17.75 -4.29 -11.21
C LEU A 120 -18.28 -5.35 -10.23
N GLU A 121 -17.45 -5.78 -9.29
CA GLU A 121 -17.81 -6.77 -8.26
C GLU A 121 -18.63 -6.14 -7.13
N ASN A 122 -18.40 -4.85 -6.83
CA ASN A 122 -19.08 -4.11 -5.76
C ASN A 122 -20.14 -3.11 -6.26
N LYS A 123 -20.76 -3.38 -7.42
CA LYS A 123 -21.80 -2.47 -7.95
C LYS A 123 -22.89 -2.25 -6.91
N PRO A 124 -23.24 -0.99 -6.59
CA PRO A 124 -24.39 -0.73 -5.74
C PRO A 124 -25.63 -1.34 -6.41
N LYS A 125 -26.38 -2.13 -5.64
CA LYS A 125 -27.67 -2.67 -6.12
C LYS A 125 -28.53 -1.48 -6.54
N PRO A 126 -29.21 -1.53 -7.70
CA PRO A 126 -30.15 -0.48 -8.06
C PRO A 126 -31.19 -0.35 -6.95
N ASN A 127 -31.39 0.86 -6.45
CA ASN A 127 -32.51 1.16 -5.55
C ASN A 127 -33.81 0.93 -6.33
N LEU A 128 -34.37 -0.28 -6.22
CA LEU A 128 -35.72 -0.55 -6.68
C LEU A 128 -36.66 0.33 -5.83
N PRO A 129 -37.53 1.16 -6.44
CA PRO A 129 -38.52 1.89 -5.68
C PRO A 129 -39.35 0.87 -4.89
N LYS A 130 -39.50 1.11 -3.58
CA LYS A 130 -40.42 0.31 -2.75
C LYS A 130 -41.76 0.28 -3.46
N ALA A 131 -42.31 -0.91 -3.68
CA ALA A 131 -43.64 -1.07 -4.24
C ALA A 131 -44.62 -0.24 -3.41
N VAL A 132 -45.15 0.82 -4.01
CA VAL A 132 -46.24 1.59 -3.44
C VAL A 132 -47.46 0.68 -3.56
N SER A 133 -47.90 0.10 -2.45
CA SER A 133 -49.18 -0.58 -2.43
C SER A 133 -50.26 0.49 -2.52
N PHE A 134 -50.89 0.63 -3.69
CA PHE A 134 -52.15 1.35 -3.79
C PHE A 134 -53.20 0.51 -3.05
N ARG A 135 -53.66 1.01 -1.89
CA ARG A 135 -54.90 0.53 -1.29
C ARG A 135 -56.03 1.17 -2.07
N ASP A 136 -56.68 0.39 -2.91
CA ASP A 136 -57.98 0.77 -3.44
C ASP A 136 -59.00 0.61 -2.30
N GLU A 137 -59.39 1.74 -1.70
CA GLU A 137 -60.57 1.80 -0.83
C GLU A 137 -61.74 2.30 -1.69
N LEU A 138 -62.74 1.42 -1.84
CA LEU A 138 -64.11 1.76 -2.24
C LEU A 138 -64.81 2.57 -1.15
#